data_AF-A0A524HVT9-F1
#
_entry.id   AF-A0A524HVT9-F1
#
_cell.length_a   1.000
_cell.length_b   1.000
_cell.length_c   1.000
_cell.angle_alpha   90.00
_cell.angle_beta   90.00
_cell.angle_gamma   90.00
#
_symmetry.space_group_name_H-M   'P 1'
#
loop_
_entity.id
_entity.type
_entity.pdbx_description
1 polymer ?
#
loop_
_entity_poly.entity_id
_entity_poly.type
_entity_poly.pdbx_seq_one_letter_code
_entity_poly.pdbx_strand_id
1 'polypeptide(L)'
;MVDNGRVDKAMKNGYLIKEFAEVGKKYTPEMAAAYQRRWAELIDEVKQNIKADPASETAQSLAKRWTDLLNEAYGDRPDLKARIGQAYTAGAVPDDYRMFGPDVWEFIKKVHEAAKKKS
;
A
#
# COMPACT_ATOMS: atom_id res chain seq x y z
N MET A 1 -9.69 6.71 18.01
CA MET A 1 -8.55 5.91 18.50
C MET A 1 -8.64 4.54 17.85
N VAL A 2 -7.71 4.20 16.96
CA VAL A 2 -7.67 2.84 16.37
C VAL A 2 -6.99 1.93 17.39
N ASP A 3 -7.65 0.83 17.75
CA ASP A 3 -7.13 -0.14 18.69
C ASP A 3 -5.92 -0.87 18.07
N ASN A 4 -4.71 -0.41 18.39
CA ASN A 4 -3.44 -1.01 17.94
C ASN A 4 -3.32 -2.50 18.34
N GLY A 5 -4.14 -3.00 19.29
CA GLY A 5 -4.19 -4.40 19.70
C GLY A 5 -4.73 -5.35 18.62
N ARG A 6 -5.59 -4.89 17.71
CA ARG A 6 -6.11 -5.73 16.61
C ARG A 6 -5.08 -6.00 15.51
N VAL A 7 -4.24 -5.02 15.18
CA VAL A 7 -3.18 -5.17 14.18
C VAL A 7 -2.06 -6.06 14.73
N ASP A 8 -1.67 -5.86 15.98
CA ASP A 8 -0.69 -6.70 16.70
C ASP A 8 -1.15 -8.18 16.75
N LYS A 9 -2.42 -8.45 17.06
CA LYS A 9 -2.97 -9.81 17.08
C LYS A 9 -3.03 -10.46 15.69
N ALA A 10 -3.34 -9.69 14.65
CA ALA A 10 -3.38 -10.19 13.27
C ALA A 10 -1.98 -10.56 12.74
N MET A 11 -0.95 -9.81 13.15
CA MET A 11 0.45 -10.10 12.85
C MET A 11 0.97 -11.28 13.69
N LYS A 12 0.72 -11.31 15.00
CA LYS A 12 1.17 -12.39 15.90
C LYS A 12 0.58 -13.76 15.58
N ASN A 13 -0.64 -13.83 15.06
CA ASN A 13 -1.27 -15.10 14.67
C ASN A 13 -0.98 -15.51 13.21
N GLY A 14 -0.09 -14.79 12.50
CA GLY A 14 0.32 -15.11 11.13
C GLY A 14 -0.79 -14.96 10.09
N TYR A 15 -1.91 -14.31 10.42
CA TYR A 15 -3.06 -14.18 9.53
C TYR A 15 -2.70 -13.37 8.28
N LEU A 16 -2.03 -12.23 8.44
CA LEU A 16 -1.59 -11.42 7.30
C LEU A 16 -0.58 -12.15 6.42
N ILE A 17 0.34 -12.91 7.02
CA ILE A 17 1.32 -13.73 6.30
C ILE A 17 0.61 -14.81 5.45
N LYS A 18 -0.40 -15.49 6.01
CA LYS A 18 -1.21 -16.47 5.27
C LYS A 18 -1.97 -15.82 4.11
N GLU A 19 -2.59 -14.68 4.34
CA GLU A 19 -3.32 -13.95 3.30
C GLU A 19 -2.41 -13.50 2.16
N PHE A 20 -1.19 -13.02 2.46
CA PHE A 20 -0.20 -12.70 1.44
C PHE A 20 0.23 -13.93 0.64
N ALA A 21 0.45 -15.07 1.31
CA ALA A 21 0.76 -16.32 0.63
C ALA A 21 -0.39 -16.77 -0.30
N GLU A 22 -1.64 -16.64 0.13
CA GLU A 22 -2.82 -16.96 -0.69
C GLU A 22 -2.94 -16.04 -1.92
N VAL A 23 -2.63 -14.75 -1.78
CA VAL A 23 -2.57 -13.83 -2.92
C VAL A 23 -1.43 -14.22 -3.87
N GLY A 24 -0.25 -14.54 -3.34
CA GLY A 24 0.92 -14.95 -4.11
C GLY A 24 0.70 -16.22 -4.94
N LYS A 25 -0.14 -17.16 -4.49
CA LYS A 25 -0.48 -18.39 -5.25
C LYS A 25 -1.09 -18.13 -6.62
N LYS A 26 -1.69 -16.95 -6.85
CA LYS A 26 -2.28 -16.57 -8.14
C LYS A 26 -1.24 -16.12 -9.17
N TYR A 27 0.00 -15.89 -8.73
CA TYR A 27 1.06 -15.35 -9.59
C TYR A 27 2.06 -16.46 -9.91
N THR A 28 2.38 -16.63 -11.20
CA THR A 28 3.60 -17.36 -11.58
C THR A 28 4.83 -16.57 -11.10
N PRO A 29 6.02 -17.21 -11.00
CA PRO A 29 7.25 -16.49 -10.64
C PRO A 29 7.51 -15.28 -11.54
N GLU A 30 7.23 -15.40 -12.84
CA GLU A 30 7.38 -14.31 -13.81
C GLU A 30 6.37 -13.18 -13.57
N MET A 31 5.11 -13.51 -13.30
CA MET A 31 4.09 -12.51 -12.97
C MET A 31 4.39 -11.80 -11.65
N ALA A 32 4.86 -12.54 -10.64
CA ALA A 32 5.26 -11.98 -9.36
C ALA A 32 6.46 -11.03 -9.52
N ALA A 33 7.47 -11.42 -10.30
CA ALA A 33 8.60 -10.56 -10.61
C ALA A 33 8.19 -9.29 -11.37
N ALA A 34 7.29 -9.41 -12.36
CA ALA A 34 6.75 -8.26 -13.08
C ALA A 34 5.90 -7.34 -12.16
N TYR A 35 5.13 -7.91 -11.24
CA TYR A 35 4.37 -7.15 -10.24
C TYR A 35 5.30 -6.39 -9.27
N GLN A 36 6.35 -7.04 -8.78
CA GLN A 36 7.36 -6.41 -7.92
C GLN A 36 8.11 -5.28 -8.63
N ARG A 37 8.46 -5.46 -9.92
CA ARG A 37 9.10 -4.40 -10.72
C ARG A 37 8.20 -3.17 -10.85
N ARG A 38 6.92 -3.36 -11.19
CA ARG A 38 5.94 -2.26 -11.28
C ARG A 38 5.78 -1.50 -9.96
N TRP A 39 5.82 -2.21 -8.83
CA TRP A 39 5.84 -1.57 -7.51
C TRP A 39 7.11 -0.77 -7.28
N ALA A 40 8.28 -1.33 -7.59
CA ALA A 40 9.56 -0.65 -7.42
C ALA A 40 9.64 0.63 -8.25
N GLU A 41 9.25 0.57 -9.53
CA GLU A 41 9.18 1.73 -10.43
C GLU A 41 8.25 2.81 -9.88
N LEU A 42 7.03 2.43 -9.48
CA LEU A 42 6.06 3.37 -8.93
C LEU A 42 6.54 4.02 -7.62
N ILE A 43 7.17 3.23 -6.74
CA ILE A 43 7.73 3.75 -5.47
C ILE A 43 8.84 4.77 -5.77
N ASP A 44 9.70 4.51 -6.75
CA ASP A 44 10.74 5.45 -7.13
C ASP A 44 10.17 6.71 -7.79
N GLU A 45 9.15 6.61 -8.64
CA GLU A 45 8.42 7.77 -9.17
C GLU A 45 7.80 8.61 -8.04
N VAL A 46 7.21 7.96 -7.02
CA VAL A 46 6.65 8.65 -5.85
C VAL A 46 7.76 9.36 -5.06
N LYS A 47 8.90 8.72 -4.82
CA LYS A 47 10.04 9.36 -4.12
C LYS A 47 10.55 10.58 -4.88
N GLN A 48 10.63 10.51 -6.21
CA GLN A 48 11.03 11.65 -7.04
C GLN A 48 10.04 12.81 -6.95
N ASN A 49 8.76 12.52 -6.72
CA ASN A 49 7.68 13.50 -6.65
C ASN A 49 7.17 13.75 -5.21
N ILE A 50 7.91 13.34 -4.19
CA ILE A 50 7.45 13.34 -2.79
C ILE A 50 7.14 14.74 -2.24
N LYS A 51 7.69 15.78 -2.88
CA LYS A 51 7.48 17.20 -2.54
C LYS A 51 6.44 17.89 -3.43
N ALA A 52 5.88 17.18 -4.42
CA ALA A 52 4.83 17.74 -5.28
C ALA A 52 3.60 18.11 -4.45
N ASP A 53 2.84 19.10 -4.92
CA ASP A 53 1.55 19.43 -4.30
C ASP A 53 0.64 18.19 -4.37
N PRO A 54 0.12 17.68 -3.24
CA PRO A 54 -0.79 16.54 -3.22
C PRO A 54 -2.05 16.73 -4.07
N ALA A 55 -2.47 17.97 -4.36
CA ALA A 55 -3.61 18.29 -5.21
C ALA A 55 -3.26 18.43 -6.71
N SER A 56 -1.98 18.34 -7.08
CA SER A 56 -1.49 18.42 -8.46
C SER A 56 -1.87 17.20 -9.30
N GLU A 57 -1.93 17.38 -10.62
CA GLU A 57 -2.22 16.29 -11.56
C GLU A 57 -1.21 15.14 -11.46
N THR A 58 0.08 15.46 -11.31
CA THR A 58 1.14 14.46 -11.12
C THR A 58 0.90 13.62 -9.88
N ALA A 59 0.63 14.25 -8.73
CA ALA A 59 0.40 13.54 -7.48
C ALA A 59 -0.85 12.65 -7.55
N GLN A 60 -1.96 13.19 -8.09
CA GLN A 60 -3.20 12.44 -8.27
C GLN A 60 -3.05 11.25 -9.25
N SER A 61 -2.27 11.41 -10.32
CA SER A 61 -1.92 10.33 -11.25
C SER A 61 -1.15 9.20 -10.55
N LEU A 62 -0.19 9.54 -9.69
CA LEU A 62 0.56 8.55 -8.90
C LEU A 62 -0.34 7.80 -7.92
N ALA A 63 -1.23 8.49 -7.21
CA ALA A 63 -2.18 7.85 -6.30
C ALA A 63 -3.20 6.95 -7.03
N LYS A 64 -3.61 7.32 -8.25
CA LYS A 64 -4.43 6.44 -9.09
C LYS A 64 -3.69 5.16 -9.45
N ARG A 65 -2.46 5.26 -9.97
CA ARG A 65 -1.62 4.09 -10.31
C ARG A 65 -1.35 3.20 -9.10
N TRP A 66 -1.11 3.82 -7.94
CA TRP A 66 -0.96 3.14 -6.66
C TRP A 66 -2.20 2.32 -6.29
N THR A 67 -3.38 2.93 -6.40
CA THR A 67 -4.66 2.28 -6.10
C THR A 67 -4.93 1.15 -7.09
N ASP A 68 -4.68 1.35 -8.38
CA ASP A 68 -4.86 0.33 -9.42
C ASP A 68 -3.96 -0.89 -9.15
N LEU A 69 -2.68 -0.68 -8.84
CA LEU A 69 -1.73 -1.77 -8.58
C LEU A 69 -2.04 -2.52 -7.27
N LEU A 70 -2.53 -1.82 -6.25
CA LEU A 70 -3.04 -2.43 -5.02
C LEU A 70 -4.35 -3.22 -5.27
N ASN A 71 -5.20 -2.73 -6.17
CA ASN A 71 -6.44 -3.40 -6.56
C ASN A 71 -6.19 -4.66 -7.38
N GLU A 72 -5.11 -4.74 -8.15
CA GLU A 72 -4.77 -5.95 -8.92
C GLU A 72 -4.57 -7.17 -8.00
N ALA A 73 -3.84 -7.01 -6.89
CA ALA A 73 -3.55 -8.11 -5.97
C ALA A 73 -4.63 -8.32 -4.90
N TYR A 74 -5.23 -7.22 -4.42
CA TYR A 74 -6.11 -7.24 -3.25
C TYR A 74 -7.54 -6.77 -3.56
N GLY A 75 -7.89 -6.60 -4.84
CA GLY A 75 -9.21 -6.23 -5.39
C GLY A 75 -10.37 -6.88 -4.66
N ASP A 76 -10.33 -8.20 -4.65
CA ASP A 76 -11.37 -9.08 -4.12
C ASP A 76 -11.30 -9.27 -2.59
N ARG A 77 -10.38 -8.57 -1.91
CA ARG A 77 -10.13 -8.71 -0.46
C ARG A 77 -10.18 -7.34 0.25
N PRO A 78 -11.36 -6.72 0.37
CA PRO A 78 -11.52 -5.41 0.99
C PRO A 78 -11.04 -5.38 2.46
N ASP A 79 -11.30 -6.43 3.24
CA ASP A 79 -10.83 -6.55 4.63
C ASP A 79 -9.30 -6.57 4.73
N LEU A 80 -8.64 -7.26 3.80
CA LEU A 80 -7.19 -7.35 3.76
C LEU A 80 -6.57 -5.98 3.41
N LYS A 81 -7.10 -5.29 2.40
CA LYS A 81 -6.68 -3.92 2.05
C LYS A 81 -6.81 -2.96 3.23
N ALA A 82 -7.96 -2.99 3.92
CA ALA A 82 -8.19 -2.13 5.08
C ALA A 82 -7.16 -2.38 6.19
N ARG A 83 -6.85 -3.64 6.46
CA ARG A 83 -5.83 -4.03 7.46
C ARG A 83 -4.42 -3.61 7.05
N ILE A 84 -4.06 -3.76 5.77
CA ILE A 84 -2.76 -3.29 5.25
C ILE A 84 -2.65 -1.78 5.48
N GLY A 85 -3.65 -0.99 5.06
CA GLY A 85 -3.66 0.45 5.26
C GLY A 85 -3.58 0.86 6.74
N GLN A 86 -4.27 0.14 7.62
CA GLN A 86 -4.20 0.35 9.07
C GLN A 86 -2.80 0.06 9.62
N ALA A 87 -2.17 -1.05 9.19
CA ALA A 87 -0.83 -1.41 9.64
C ALA A 87 0.22 -0.38 9.22
N TYR A 88 0.17 0.10 7.97
CA TYR A 88 1.05 1.18 7.50
C TYR A 88 0.80 2.49 8.24
N THR A 89 -0.46 2.87 8.48
CA THR A 89 -0.80 4.09 9.24
C THR A 89 -0.36 4.02 10.70
N ALA A 90 -0.42 2.83 11.31
CA ALA A 90 0.02 2.60 12.69
C ALA A 90 1.55 2.43 12.82
N GLY A 91 2.29 2.39 11.71
CA GLY A 91 3.72 2.05 11.72
C GLY A 91 3.99 0.63 12.22
N ALA A 92 3.01 -0.26 12.14
CA ALA A 92 3.05 -1.61 12.71
C ALA A 92 3.53 -2.68 11.71
N VAL A 93 3.96 -2.26 10.51
CA VAL A 93 4.57 -3.16 9.51
C VAL A 93 6.06 -3.33 9.85
N PRO A 94 6.54 -4.54 10.18
CA PRO A 94 7.95 -4.78 10.42
C PRO A 94 8.79 -4.50 9.17
N ASP A 95 10.05 -4.10 9.38
CA ASP A 95 10.97 -3.75 8.31
C ASP A 95 11.10 -4.82 7.21
N ASP A 96 11.23 -6.09 7.59
CA ASP A 96 11.31 -7.23 6.65
C ASP A 96 10.08 -7.40 5.74
N TYR A 97 8.91 -6.90 6.17
CA TYR A 97 7.65 -7.00 5.43
C TYR A 97 7.19 -5.66 4.86
N ARG A 98 7.98 -4.61 5.04
CA ARG A 98 7.65 -3.25 4.64
C ARG A 98 8.06 -3.04 3.19
N MET A 99 7.07 -2.87 2.32
CA MET A 99 7.26 -2.71 0.88
C MET A 99 7.76 -1.30 0.51
N PHE A 100 7.40 -0.29 1.30
CA PHE A 100 7.78 1.10 1.08
C PHE A 100 7.92 1.86 2.41
N GLY A 101 8.72 2.91 2.39
CA GLY A 101 9.00 3.74 3.55
C GLY A 101 7.78 4.53 4.06
N PRO A 102 7.84 5.01 5.31
CA PRO A 102 6.76 5.81 5.90
C PRO A 102 6.57 7.14 5.16
N ASP A 103 7.61 7.68 4.54
CA ASP A 103 7.58 8.88 3.70
C ASP A 103 6.66 8.70 2.48
N VAL A 104 6.84 7.59 1.75
CA VAL A 104 6.02 7.22 0.59
C VAL A 104 4.55 7.04 1.02
N TRP A 105 4.32 6.35 2.13
CA TRP A 105 2.98 6.15 2.67
C TRP A 105 2.29 7.47 3.05
N GLU A 106 3.00 8.35 3.77
CA GLU A 106 2.48 9.65 4.19
C GLU A 106 2.15 10.55 2.99
N PHE A 107 2.96 10.51 1.93
CA PHE A 107 2.67 11.24 0.70
C PHE A 107 1.37 10.74 0.04
N ILE A 108 1.24 9.43 -0.21
CA ILE A 108 0.03 8.85 -0.83
C ILE A 108 -1.22 9.16 0.00
N LYS A 109 -1.13 9.11 1.33
CA LYS A 109 -2.23 9.49 2.23
C LYS A 109 -2.66 10.95 2.00
N LYS A 110 -1.71 11.89 1.95
CA LYS A 110 -2.00 13.30 1.67
C LYS A 110 -2.64 13.52 0.31
N VAL A 111 -2.21 12.78 -0.72
CA VAL A 111 -2.81 12.84 -2.06
C VAL A 111 -4.27 12.40 -2.03
N HIS A 112 -4.58 11.27 -1.36
CA HIS A 112 -5.96 10.81 -1.20
C HIS A 112 -6.81 11.77 -0.37
N GLU A 113 -6.27 12.41 0.66
CA GLU A 113 -6.97 13.44 1.44
C GLU A 113 -7.26 14.69 0.60
N ALA A 114 -6.32 15.12 -0.25
CA ALA A 114 -6.52 16.24 -1.17
C ALA A 114 -7.61 15.95 -2.21
N ALA A 115 -7.69 14.70 -2.70
CA ALA A 115 -8.74 14.27 -3.62
C ALA A 115 -10.15 14.39 -3.01
N LYS A 116 -10.30 13.96 -1.74
CA LYS A 116 -11.58 14.04 -1.00
C LYS A 116 -12.05 15.46 -0.74
N LYS A 117 -11.14 16.44 -0.63
CA LYS A 117 -11.49 17.86 -0.42
C LYS A 117 -11.96 18.57 -1.69
N LYS A 118 -11.67 18.01 -2.87
CA LYS A 118 -12.11 18.52 -4.18
C LYS A 118 -13.44 17.91 -4.66
N SER A 119 -13.99 16.92 -3.94
CA SER A 119 -15.26 16.24 -4.27
C SER A 119 -16.43 16.78 -3.45
#